data_AF-A0A0C3LGK6-F1
#
_entry.id   AF-A0A0C3LGK6-F1
#
_cell.length_a   1.000
_cell.length_b   1.000
_cell.length_c   1.000
_cell.angle_alpha   90.00
_cell.angle_beta   90.00
_cell.angle_gamma   90.00
#
_symmetry.space_group_name_H-M   'P 1'
#
loop_
_entity.id
_entity.type
_entity.pdbx_description
1 polymer ?
#
loop_
_entity_poly.entity_id
_entity_poly.type
_entity_poly.pdbx_seq_one_letter_code
_entity_poly.pdbx_strand_id
1 'polypeptide(L)'
;MRSAEPDDKIVFFFGGHGEYAEVDMMGSTVGTDCDFQCIIAGDGRRIYGKEFRSWFCDARYPSVAVTTVFDTCHSGGSLGLPYTYYVKGKVTKSHKVSGKRVSTPMVQISATHPYEVAYSNKFKDGYYGQLTYSLLRYLKGTEYPTMEGLVAHLDETCDPTGAQVPQLCSSRKIKGRISLF
;
A
#
# COMPACT_ATOMS: atom_id res chain seq x y z
N MET A 1 2.44 -4.79 -17.06
CA MET A 1 2.85 -3.41 -17.41
C MET A 1 3.10 -3.25 -18.91
N ARG A 2 3.95 -4.07 -19.54
CA ARG A 2 4.26 -3.97 -20.98
C ARG A 2 3.06 -4.15 -21.92
N SER A 3 2.09 -4.96 -21.52
CA SER A 3 0.84 -5.19 -22.28
C SER A 3 -0.31 -4.29 -21.85
N ALA A 4 -0.08 -3.32 -20.95
CA ALA A 4 -1.13 -2.41 -20.52
C ALA A 4 -1.44 -1.40 -21.63
N GLU A 5 -2.72 -1.22 -21.91
CA GLU A 5 -3.25 -0.26 -22.88
C GLU A 5 -3.54 1.09 -22.21
N PRO A 6 -3.81 2.17 -22.97
CA PRO A 6 -4.25 3.43 -22.40
C PRO A 6 -5.45 3.23 -21.46
N ASP A 7 -5.48 4.01 -20.38
CA ASP A 7 -6.52 3.99 -19.33
C ASP A 7 -6.75 2.66 -18.58
N ASP A 8 -5.90 1.65 -18.79
CA ASP A 8 -5.93 0.41 -18.00
C ASP A 8 -5.73 0.68 -16.50
N LYS A 9 -6.46 -0.07 -15.69
CA LYS A 9 -6.31 -0.10 -14.23
C LYS A 9 -5.77 -1.44 -13.79
N ILE A 10 -4.60 -1.40 -13.16
CA ILE A 10 -3.87 -2.57 -12.75
C ILE A 10 -3.96 -2.71 -11.24
N VAL A 11 -4.33 -3.91 -10.82
CA VAL A 11 -4.37 -4.28 -9.41
C VAL A 11 -3.24 -5.23 -9.12
N PHE A 12 -2.45 -4.91 -8.10
CA PHE A 12 -1.51 -5.83 -7.51
C PHE A 12 -1.94 -6.12 -6.08
N PHE A 13 -2.25 -7.38 -5.78
CA PHE A 13 -2.59 -7.82 -4.43
C PHE A 13 -1.53 -8.81 -3.97
N PHE A 14 -1.03 -8.60 -2.76
CA PHE A 14 -0.15 -9.55 -2.08
C PHE A 14 -0.55 -9.67 -0.61
N GLY A 15 -0.83 -10.89 -0.17
CA GLY A 15 -0.99 -11.25 1.23
C GLY A 15 -0.03 -12.38 1.57
N GLY A 16 0.89 -12.14 2.52
CA GLY A 16 1.97 -13.08 2.79
C GLY A 16 3.07 -12.50 3.67
N HIS A 17 4.25 -13.10 3.62
CA HIS A 17 5.39 -12.66 4.42
C HIS A 17 6.09 -11.45 3.83
N GLY A 18 6.45 -10.53 4.71
CA GLY A 18 7.32 -9.40 4.43
C GLY A 18 8.32 -9.24 5.56
N GLU A 19 9.49 -8.74 5.20
CA GLU A 19 10.61 -8.57 6.12
C GLU A 19 11.07 -7.11 6.13
N TYR A 20 11.54 -6.70 7.31
CA TYR A 20 12.36 -5.53 7.48
C TYR A 20 13.83 -5.93 7.32
N ALA A 21 14.48 -5.48 6.25
CA ALA A 21 15.89 -5.75 6.00
C ALA A 21 16.75 -4.69 6.72
N GLU A 22 17.44 -5.09 7.79
CA GLU A 22 18.40 -4.24 8.53
C GLU A 22 19.70 -3.97 7.77
N VAL A 23 19.91 -4.66 6.64
CA VAL A 23 21.07 -4.54 5.76
C VAL A 23 20.62 -4.49 4.29
N ASP A 24 21.31 -3.71 3.47
CA ASP A 24 21.05 -3.65 2.04
C ASP A 24 21.51 -4.94 1.33
N MET A 25 21.29 -5.04 0.01
CA MET A 25 21.74 -6.19 -0.79
C MET A 25 23.27 -6.42 -0.74
N MET A 26 24.05 -5.46 -0.25
CA MET A 26 25.52 -5.50 -0.14
C MET A 26 25.99 -5.73 1.32
N GLY A 27 25.08 -5.97 2.27
CA GLY A 27 25.42 -6.24 3.67
C GLY A 27 25.84 -5.00 4.48
N SER A 28 25.57 -3.79 4.00
CA SER A 28 25.90 -2.55 4.70
C SER A 28 24.74 -2.05 5.56
N THR A 29 25.06 -1.44 6.71
CA THR A 29 24.08 -0.74 7.54
C THR A 29 23.47 0.41 6.76
N VAL A 30 22.15 0.46 6.81
CA VAL A 30 21.34 1.11 5.79
C VAL A 30 21.15 2.59 6.14
N GLY A 31 21.65 3.48 5.30
CA GLY A 31 21.34 4.92 5.38
C GLY A 31 19.86 5.20 5.10
N THR A 32 19.40 6.42 5.39
CA THR A 32 17.98 6.85 5.32
C THR A 32 17.30 6.75 3.94
N ASP A 33 18.04 6.35 2.88
CA ASP A 33 17.61 6.36 1.47
C ASP A 33 17.40 4.97 0.83
N CYS A 34 17.58 3.87 1.57
CA CYS A 34 17.43 2.53 1.02
C CYS A 34 16.05 1.92 1.30
N ASP A 35 15.61 0.99 0.45
CA ASP A 35 14.42 0.18 0.72
C ASP A 35 14.73 -0.91 1.74
N PHE A 36 14.21 -0.73 2.94
CA PHE A 36 14.30 -1.69 4.03
C PHE A 36 13.09 -2.65 4.07
N GLN A 37 12.13 -2.51 3.15
CA GLN A 37 10.89 -3.31 3.14
C GLN A 37 10.84 -4.19 1.89
N CYS A 38 10.63 -5.48 2.09
CA CYS A 38 10.47 -6.43 1.00
C CYS A 38 9.36 -7.43 1.29
N ILE A 39 8.77 -7.99 0.22
CA ILE A 39 7.98 -9.21 0.33
C ILE A 39 8.86 -10.42 0.06
N ILE A 40 8.44 -11.59 0.58
CA ILE A 40 9.07 -12.87 0.30
C ILE A 40 8.22 -13.62 -0.74
N ALA A 41 8.78 -13.82 -1.93
CA ALA A 41 8.15 -14.60 -2.99
C ALA A 41 8.15 -16.10 -2.65
N GLY A 42 7.35 -16.89 -3.39
CA GLY A 42 7.20 -18.32 -3.12
C GLY A 42 8.48 -19.16 -3.28
N ASP A 43 9.48 -18.63 -3.99
CA ASP A 43 10.83 -19.21 -4.13
C ASP A 43 11.82 -18.70 -3.06
N GLY A 44 11.36 -17.93 -2.09
CA GLY A 44 12.17 -17.31 -1.05
C GLY A 44 12.88 -16.01 -1.48
N ARG A 45 12.69 -15.55 -2.72
CA ARG A 45 13.30 -14.29 -3.17
C ARG A 45 12.68 -13.10 -2.45
N ARG A 46 13.54 -12.19 -1.98
CA ARG A 46 13.15 -10.86 -1.51
C ARG A 46 12.87 -9.95 -2.71
N ILE A 47 11.71 -9.30 -2.71
CA ILE A 47 11.35 -8.29 -3.72
C ILE A 47 11.05 -6.97 -3.01
N TYR A 48 11.85 -5.95 -3.33
CA TYR A 48 11.83 -4.66 -2.65
C TYR A 48 10.86 -3.66 -3.31
N GLY A 49 10.45 -2.66 -2.53
CA GLY A 49 9.50 -1.65 -3.00
C GLY A 49 9.95 -0.83 -4.22
N LYS A 50 11.24 -0.53 -4.39
CA LYS A 50 11.81 0.11 -5.59
C LYS A 50 11.78 -0.81 -6.79
N GLU A 51 11.98 -2.12 -6.62
CA GLU A 51 11.82 -3.09 -7.71
C GLU A 51 10.37 -3.06 -8.20
N PHE A 52 9.40 -3.21 -7.29
CA PHE A 52 7.98 -3.09 -7.61
C PHE A 52 7.65 -1.77 -8.31
N ARG A 53 8.04 -0.65 -7.71
CA ARG A 53 7.82 0.67 -8.29
C ARG A 53 8.44 0.78 -9.68
N SER A 54 9.65 0.24 -9.88
CA SER A 54 10.30 0.23 -11.19
C SER A 54 9.49 -0.55 -12.21
N TRP A 55 8.99 -1.74 -11.86
CA TRP A 55 8.15 -2.53 -12.74
C TRP A 55 6.84 -1.82 -13.07
N PHE A 56 6.16 -1.25 -12.07
CA PHE A 56 4.94 -0.48 -12.28
C PHE A 56 5.16 0.80 -13.10
N CYS A 57 6.35 1.41 -13.01
CA CYS A 57 6.71 2.55 -13.84
C CYS A 57 7.12 2.16 -15.27
N ASP A 58 7.29 0.88 -15.57
CA ASP A 58 7.56 0.34 -16.93
C ASP A 58 6.28 0.30 -17.81
N ALA A 59 5.15 0.87 -17.34
CA ALA A 59 3.97 1.06 -18.18
C ALA A 59 4.30 1.96 -19.37
N ARG A 60 3.88 1.54 -20.56
CA ARG A 60 4.07 2.31 -21.80
C ARG A 60 3.28 3.62 -21.80
N TYR A 61 2.09 3.62 -21.21
CA TYR A 61 1.17 4.76 -21.24
C TYR A 61 1.04 5.41 -19.85
N PRO A 62 1.16 6.74 -19.75
CA PRO A 62 1.07 7.46 -18.47
C PRO A 62 -0.35 7.48 -17.87
N SER A 63 -1.36 7.12 -18.66
CA SER A 63 -2.76 6.95 -18.24
C SER A 63 -2.99 5.69 -17.41
N VAL A 64 -2.10 4.70 -17.48
CA VAL A 64 -2.23 3.44 -16.73
C VAL A 64 -2.18 3.73 -15.24
N ALA A 65 -3.20 3.31 -14.51
CA ALA A 65 -3.28 3.47 -13.07
C ALA A 65 -2.94 2.15 -12.35
N VAL A 66 -2.22 2.23 -11.24
CA VAL A 66 -1.83 1.07 -10.44
C VAL A 66 -2.36 1.20 -9.02
N THR A 67 -3.11 0.20 -8.55
CA THR A 67 -3.51 0.08 -7.16
C THR A 67 -2.85 -1.15 -6.56
N THR A 68 -2.05 -0.96 -5.52
CA THR A 68 -1.37 -2.06 -4.81
C THR A 68 -1.98 -2.26 -3.44
N VAL A 69 -2.22 -3.51 -3.05
CA VAL A 69 -2.65 -3.91 -1.72
C VAL A 69 -1.60 -4.85 -1.16
N PHE A 70 -0.98 -4.47 -0.04
CA PHE A 70 0.01 -5.24 0.69
C PHE A 70 -0.55 -5.62 2.06
N ASP A 71 -1.11 -6.81 2.17
CA ASP A 71 -1.49 -7.42 3.45
C ASP A 71 -0.32 -8.22 4.03
N THR A 72 0.68 -7.47 4.48
CA THR A 72 1.97 -7.99 4.95
C THR A 72 2.58 -7.03 5.98
N CYS A 73 3.38 -7.58 6.89
CA CYS A 73 4.15 -6.82 7.87
C CYS A 73 5.11 -5.84 7.17
N HIS A 74 5.47 -4.77 7.88
CA HIS A 74 6.48 -3.80 7.45
C HIS A 74 6.23 -3.18 6.07
N SER A 75 4.98 -3.09 5.62
CA SER A 75 4.67 -2.76 4.22
C SER A 75 4.38 -1.29 3.97
N GLY A 76 4.24 -0.48 5.02
CA GLY A 76 3.88 0.93 4.93
C GLY A 76 4.91 1.74 4.17
N GLY A 77 4.51 2.35 3.05
CA GLY A 77 5.37 3.26 2.30
C GLY A 77 6.47 2.56 1.49
N SER A 78 6.44 1.23 1.39
CA SER A 78 7.42 0.42 0.63
C SER A 78 7.64 0.93 -0.80
N LEU A 79 6.59 1.37 -1.51
CA LEU A 79 6.74 1.88 -2.88
C LEU A 79 7.30 3.31 -2.92
N GLY A 80 7.67 3.92 -1.80
CA GLY A 80 8.26 5.25 -1.71
C GLY A 80 7.44 6.33 -2.43
N LEU A 81 6.11 6.26 -2.28
CA LEU A 81 5.20 7.20 -2.89
C LEU A 81 5.20 8.55 -2.15
N PRO A 82 5.11 9.68 -2.86
CA PRO A 82 5.33 11.02 -2.31
C PRO A 82 4.25 11.53 -1.36
N TYR A 83 3.05 10.94 -1.33
CA TYR A 83 1.96 11.38 -0.45
C TYR A 83 1.50 10.25 0.44
N THR A 84 1.32 10.54 1.73
CA THR A 84 0.75 9.62 2.73
C THR A 84 -0.50 10.24 3.35
N TYR A 85 -1.51 9.42 3.58
CA TYR A 85 -2.79 9.81 4.21
C TYR A 85 -2.92 9.19 5.59
N TYR A 86 -3.58 9.92 6.49
CA TYR A 86 -3.75 9.53 7.89
C TYR A 86 -4.96 10.23 8.50
N VAL A 87 -5.49 9.67 9.59
CA VAL A 87 -6.56 10.28 10.39
C VAL A 87 -5.94 11.14 11.49
N LYS A 88 -6.44 12.37 11.67
CA LYS A 88 -6.12 13.22 12.82
C LYS A 88 -7.42 13.67 13.48
N GLY A 89 -7.79 13.03 14.58
CA GLY A 89 -9.10 13.21 15.21
C GLY A 89 -10.19 12.62 14.32
N LYS A 90 -11.14 13.45 13.86
CA LYS A 90 -12.21 13.03 12.92
C LYS A 90 -11.96 13.42 11.46
N VAL A 91 -10.74 13.83 11.13
CA VAL A 91 -10.42 14.42 9.81
C VAL A 91 -9.29 13.65 9.15
N THR A 92 -9.52 13.21 7.92
CA THR A 92 -8.47 12.65 7.06
C THR A 92 -7.58 13.76 6.53
N LYS A 93 -6.27 13.58 6.64
CA LYS A 93 -5.25 14.51 6.15
C LYS A 93 -4.29 13.78 5.21
N SER A 94 -3.56 14.57 4.44
CA SER A 94 -2.42 14.11 3.66
C SER A 94 -1.25 15.06 3.79
N HIS A 95 -0.05 14.51 3.73
CA HIS A 95 1.18 15.29 3.67
C HIS A 95 2.11 14.70 2.61
N LYS A 96 3.02 15.54 2.11
CA LYS A 96 4.04 15.13 1.13
C LYS A 96 5.28 14.66 1.90
N VAL A 97 5.65 13.39 1.74
CA VAL A 97 6.79 12.76 2.42
C VAL A 97 8.06 12.77 1.58
N SER A 98 7.95 12.92 0.26
CA SER A 98 9.10 12.94 -0.65
C SER A 98 8.92 13.93 -1.79
N GLY A 99 10.03 14.55 -2.21
CA GLY A 99 10.12 15.35 -3.44
C GLY A 99 10.08 14.52 -4.72
N LYS A 100 10.28 13.20 -4.63
CA LYS A 100 10.35 12.29 -5.77
C LYS A 100 9.05 12.28 -6.57
N ARG A 101 9.16 12.48 -7.88
CA ARG A 101 8.03 12.38 -8.81
C ARG A 101 7.89 10.93 -9.27
N VAL A 102 6.68 10.40 -9.14
CA VAL A 102 6.27 9.12 -9.73
C VAL A 102 5.25 9.46 -10.82
N SER A 103 5.60 9.19 -12.09
CA SER A 103 4.79 9.56 -13.25
C SER A 103 3.52 8.72 -13.35
N THR A 104 3.61 7.44 -13.03
CA THR A 104 2.47 6.51 -13.04
C THR A 104 1.48 6.87 -11.93
N PRO A 105 0.20 7.11 -12.23
CA PRO A 105 -0.87 7.18 -11.23
C PRO A 105 -0.85 5.91 -10.36
N MET A 106 -0.61 6.06 -9.06
CA MET A 106 -0.43 4.92 -8.18
C MET A 106 -1.04 5.19 -6.81
N VAL A 107 -1.73 4.18 -6.27
CA VAL A 107 -2.19 4.11 -4.88
C VAL A 107 -1.62 2.85 -4.25
N GLN A 108 -1.06 3.00 -3.06
CA GLN A 108 -0.61 1.92 -2.21
C GLN A 108 -1.50 1.85 -0.97
N ILE A 109 -2.03 0.67 -0.69
CA ILE A 109 -2.76 0.33 0.53
C ILE A 109 -1.94 -0.74 1.25
N SER A 110 -1.45 -0.42 2.44
CA SER A 110 -0.62 -1.30 3.25
C SER A 110 -1.30 -1.64 4.56
N ALA A 111 -1.08 -2.86 5.05
CA ALA A 111 -1.66 -3.32 6.31
C ALA A 111 -1.14 -2.56 7.52
N THR A 112 0.09 -2.04 7.42
CA THR A 112 0.84 -1.49 8.54
C THR A 112 1.66 -0.27 8.15
N HIS A 113 2.18 0.44 9.15
CA HIS A 113 3.36 1.31 9.01
C HIS A 113 4.66 0.48 8.84
N PRO A 114 5.79 1.13 8.43
CA PRO A 114 7.09 0.47 8.24
C PRO A 114 7.57 -0.48 9.35
N TYR A 115 7.28 -0.16 10.62
CA TYR A 115 7.82 -0.85 11.80
C TYR A 115 6.77 -1.69 12.53
N GLU A 116 5.64 -1.95 11.87
CA GLU A 116 4.49 -2.62 12.45
C GLU A 116 4.21 -3.98 11.78
N VAL A 117 3.52 -4.84 12.52
CA VAL A 117 3.19 -6.21 12.15
C VAL A 117 1.75 -6.28 11.65
N ALA A 118 1.52 -7.05 10.59
CA ALA A 118 0.19 -7.31 10.05
C ALA A 118 -0.35 -8.61 10.64
N TYR A 119 -1.64 -8.64 10.94
CA TYR A 119 -2.30 -9.79 11.56
C TYR A 119 -3.40 -10.35 10.67
N SER A 120 -3.65 -11.65 10.86
CA SER A 120 -4.86 -12.30 10.40
C SER A 120 -5.75 -12.62 11.59
N ASN A 121 -7.05 -12.52 11.40
CA ASN A 121 -8.04 -12.72 12.45
C ASN A 121 -9.19 -13.62 11.99
N LYS A 122 -9.91 -14.18 12.96
CA LYS A 122 -11.12 -14.97 12.72
C LYS A 122 -12.32 -14.03 12.65
N PHE A 123 -12.92 -13.95 11.46
CA PHE A 123 -14.16 -13.24 11.19
C PHE A 123 -15.32 -14.23 11.11
N LYS A 124 -16.55 -13.73 10.91
CA LYS A 124 -17.76 -14.57 10.91
C LYS A 124 -17.74 -15.65 9.82
N ASP A 125 -17.10 -15.37 8.70
CA ASP A 125 -17.09 -16.16 7.47
C ASP A 125 -15.75 -16.86 7.19
N GLY A 126 -14.72 -16.66 8.02
CA GLY A 126 -13.44 -17.32 7.83
C GLY A 126 -12.28 -16.69 8.58
N TYR A 127 -11.06 -17.07 8.18
CA TYR A 127 -9.81 -16.52 8.71
C TYR A 127 -9.10 -15.75 7.59
N TYR A 128 -8.86 -14.45 7.82
CA TYR A 128 -8.38 -13.53 6.79
C TYR A 128 -7.40 -12.52 7.38
N GLY A 129 -6.55 -11.94 6.52
CA GLY A 129 -5.78 -10.75 6.87
C GLY A 129 -6.71 -9.58 7.23
N GLN A 130 -6.38 -8.85 8.30
CA GLN A 130 -7.24 -7.78 8.82
C GLN A 130 -7.44 -6.66 7.78
N LEU A 131 -6.37 -6.30 7.05
CA LEU A 131 -6.45 -5.30 5.98
C LEU A 131 -7.37 -5.79 4.87
N THR A 132 -7.14 -6.99 4.35
CA THR A 132 -7.90 -7.54 3.24
C THR A 132 -9.38 -7.60 3.58
N TYR A 133 -9.72 -8.09 4.78
CA TYR A 133 -11.11 -8.17 5.22
C TYR A 133 -11.76 -6.78 5.32
N SER A 134 -11.09 -5.83 6.00
CA SER A 134 -11.62 -4.46 6.15
C SER A 134 -11.79 -3.74 4.81
N LEU A 135 -10.81 -3.87 3.90
CA LEU A 135 -10.87 -3.29 2.56
C LEU A 135 -12.04 -3.86 1.75
N LEU A 136 -12.23 -5.18 1.74
CA LEU A 136 -13.36 -5.79 1.03
C LEU A 136 -14.71 -5.37 1.59
N ARG A 137 -14.81 -5.14 2.91
CA ARG A 137 -16.02 -4.60 3.53
C ARG A 137 -16.31 -3.18 3.08
N TYR A 138 -15.28 -2.32 3.01
CA TYR A 138 -15.42 -0.96 2.47
C TYR A 138 -15.94 -0.97 1.03
N LEU A 139 -15.31 -1.78 0.17
CA LEU A 139 -15.63 -1.84 -1.26
C LEU A 139 -17.04 -2.39 -1.51
N LYS A 140 -17.48 -3.38 -0.74
CA LYS A 140 -18.85 -3.92 -0.85
C LYS A 140 -19.91 -2.93 -0.35
N GLY A 141 -19.57 -2.09 0.63
CA GLY A 141 -20.51 -1.17 1.28
C GLY A 141 -20.54 0.24 0.69
N THR A 142 -19.64 0.58 -0.24
CA THR A 142 -19.44 1.96 -0.70
C THR A 142 -19.60 2.09 -2.21
N GLU A 143 -20.66 2.77 -2.64
CA GLU A 143 -20.93 3.03 -4.06
C GLU A 143 -19.95 4.05 -4.67
N TYR A 144 -19.54 5.05 -3.87
CA TYR A 144 -18.67 6.14 -4.29
C TYR A 144 -17.42 6.23 -3.40
N PRO A 145 -16.43 5.35 -3.58
CA PRO A 145 -15.25 5.34 -2.73
C PRO A 145 -14.46 6.64 -2.90
N THR A 146 -14.00 7.19 -1.78
CA THR A 146 -13.13 8.37 -1.73
C THR A 146 -11.84 8.03 -1.00
N MET A 147 -10.76 8.75 -1.29
CA MET A 147 -9.51 8.55 -0.55
C MET A 147 -9.72 8.82 0.94
N GLU A 148 -10.45 9.89 1.27
CA GLU A 148 -10.73 10.27 2.66
C GLU A 148 -11.57 9.23 3.40
N GLY A 149 -12.61 8.72 2.74
CA GLY A 149 -13.50 7.69 3.30
C GLY A 149 -12.80 6.34 3.46
N LEU A 150 -11.95 5.94 2.51
CA LEU A 150 -11.18 4.70 2.63
C LEU A 150 -10.19 4.77 3.79
N VAL A 151 -9.46 5.88 3.93
CA VAL A 151 -8.50 6.07 5.03
C VAL A 151 -9.22 6.04 6.37
N ALA A 152 -10.33 6.76 6.51
CA ALA A 152 -11.11 6.78 7.75
C ALA A 152 -11.68 5.39 8.09
N HIS A 153 -12.23 4.68 7.10
CA HIS A 153 -12.77 3.33 7.30
C HIS A 153 -11.69 2.34 7.73
N LEU A 154 -10.53 2.35 7.07
CA LEU A 154 -9.45 1.43 7.41
C LEU A 154 -8.88 1.74 8.80
N ASP A 155 -8.69 3.02 9.15
CA ASP A 155 -8.25 3.45 10.48
C ASP A 155 -9.20 2.98 11.60
N GLU A 156 -10.51 3.07 11.37
CA GLU A 156 -11.53 2.68 12.36
C GLU A 156 -11.74 1.16 12.45
N THR A 157 -11.65 0.45 11.33
CA THR A 157 -12.17 -0.94 11.24
C THR A 157 -11.12 -2.01 10.99
N CYS A 158 -9.89 -1.65 10.60
CA CYS A 158 -8.85 -2.63 10.31
C CYS A 158 -8.41 -3.34 11.59
N ASP A 159 -8.07 -2.58 12.63
CA ASP A 159 -7.76 -3.12 13.95
C ASP A 159 -8.13 -2.12 15.06
N PRO A 160 -9.30 -2.30 15.72
CA PRO A 160 -9.75 -1.41 16.78
C PRO A 160 -8.82 -1.35 18.01
N THR A 161 -7.89 -2.31 18.15
CA THR A 161 -6.90 -2.29 19.24
C THR A 161 -5.76 -1.31 18.98
N GLY A 162 -5.57 -0.90 17.72
CA GLY A 162 -4.44 -0.08 17.28
C GLY A 162 -3.13 -0.85 17.12
N ALA A 163 -3.13 -2.19 17.27
CA ALA A 163 -1.93 -3.01 17.08
C ALA A 163 -1.46 -3.06 15.62
N GLN A 164 -2.38 -2.83 14.67
CA GLN A 164 -2.11 -2.72 13.24
C GLN A 164 -2.76 -1.46 12.69
N VAL A 165 -1.95 -0.54 12.16
CA VAL A 165 -2.45 0.72 11.59
C VAL A 165 -2.24 0.72 10.07
N PRO A 166 -3.32 0.62 9.28
CA PRO A 166 -3.20 0.62 7.82
C PRO A 166 -2.72 1.97 7.30
N GLN A 167 -1.87 1.94 6.28
CA GLN A 167 -1.31 3.14 5.67
C GLN A 167 -1.69 3.22 4.19
N LEU A 168 -2.14 4.40 3.77
CA LEU A 168 -2.35 4.70 2.36
C LEU A 168 -1.35 5.72 1.85
N CYS A 169 -0.79 5.43 0.68
CA CYS A 169 0.13 6.31 -0.02
C CYS A 169 -0.27 6.48 -1.50
N SER A 170 0.17 7.56 -2.15
CA SER A 170 -0.14 7.80 -3.57
C SER A 170 0.92 8.62 -4.31
N SER A 171 0.99 8.47 -5.64
CA SER A 171 1.93 9.19 -6.50
C SER A 171 1.65 10.69 -6.65
N ARG A 172 0.41 11.11 -6.38
CA ARG A 172 -0.04 12.50 -6.41
C ARG A 172 -1.06 12.74 -5.31
N LYS A 173 -1.24 13.99 -4.87
CA LYS A 173 -2.31 14.31 -3.92
C LYS A 173 -3.67 14.02 -4.56
N ILE A 174 -4.44 13.13 -3.94
CA ILE A 174 -5.80 12.78 -4.35
C ILE A 174 -6.76 13.41 -3.34
N LYS A 175 -7.87 13.95 -3.85
CA LYS A 175 -9.01 14.41 -3.05
C LYS A 175 -10.29 13.88 -3.67
N GLY A 176 -11.21 13.38 -2.85
CA GLY A 176 -12.51 12.92 -3.31
C GLY A 176 -12.46 11.53 -3.95
N ARG A 177 -13.26 11.34 -5.01
CA ARG A 177 -13.53 10.01 -5.58
C ARG A 177 -12.27 9.34 -6.11
N ILE A 178 -12.13 8.07 -5.77
CA ILE A 178 -11.09 7.19 -6.28
C ILE A 178 -11.71 6.08 -7.12
N SER A 179 -11.00 5.66 -8.17
CA SER A 179 -11.28 4.40 -8.85
C SER A 179 -10.14 3.46 -8.51
N LEU A 180 -10.35 2.62 -7.50
CA LEU A 180 -9.36 1.63 -7.07
C LEU A 180 -9.22 0.50 -8.10
N PHE A 181 -10.34 0.22 -8.79
CA PHE A 181 -10.57 -0.83 -9.78
C PHE A 181 -11.38 -0.26 -10.94
#